data_AF-A0A819Z208-F1
#
_entry.id   AF-A0A819Z208-F1
#
_cell.length_a   1.000
_cell.length_b   1.000
_cell.length_c   1.000
_cell.angle_alpha   90.00
_cell.angle_beta   90.00
_cell.angle_gamma   90.00
#
_symmetry.space_group_name_H-M   'P 1'
#
loop_
_entity.id
_entity.type
_entity.pdbx_description
1 polymer ?
#
loop_
_entity_poly.entity_id
_entity_poly.type
_entity_poly.pdbx_seq_one_letter_code
_entity_poly.pdbx_strand_id
1 'polypeptide(L)'
;MMKITKKELRDIPQSLHGSHVDVEGIVIMNRGLITSTSQYTGESLRGRSFKIKDETAAINITIWNEKADEVSEQVINKKVRIRNGKINHYN
;
A
#
# COMPACT_ATOMS: atom_id res chain seq x y z
N MET A 1 0.13 -23.38 -12.84
CA MET A 1 -0.18 -22.32 -11.83
C MET A 1 0.59 -21.07 -12.23
N MET A 2 -0.11 -20.04 -12.72
CA MET A 2 0.52 -18.85 -13.29
C MET A 2 1.09 -17.98 -12.17
N LYS A 3 2.43 -17.96 -12.02
CA LYS A 3 3.12 -17.02 -11.14
C LYS A 3 3.07 -15.65 -11.79
N ILE A 4 2.40 -14.68 -11.15
CA ILE A 4 2.33 -13.32 -11.68
C ILE A 4 3.71 -12.67 -11.55
N THR A 5 4.35 -12.52 -12.70
CA THR A 5 5.51 -11.68 -12.95
C THR A 5 5.15 -10.24 -12.60
N LYS A 6 5.93 -9.63 -11.70
CA LYS A 6 5.95 -8.20 -11.33
C LYS A 6 5.09 -7.31 -12.25
N LYS A 7 3.95 -6.80 -11.76
CA LYS A 7 3.17 -5.79 -12.49
C LYS A 7 3.83 -4.41 -12.35
N GLU A 8 3.85 -3.64 -13.43
CA GLU A 8 4.10 -2.20 -13.39
C GLU A 8 3.02 -1.53 -12.53
N LEU A 9 3.38 -0.48 -11.79
CA LEU A 9 2.40 0.21 -10.94
C LEU A 9 1.25 0.81 -11.75
N ARG A 10 1.47 1.18 -13.02
CA ARG A 10 0.42 1.65 -13.94
C ARG A 10 -0.64 0.59 -14.24
N ASP A 11 -0.30 -0.69 -14.14
CA ASP A 11 -1.19 -1.82 -14.49
C ASP A 11 -2.06 -2.31 -13.32
N ILE A 12 -2.17 -1.47 -12.29
CA ILE A 12 -3.01 -1.68 -11.12
C ILE A 12 -4.21 -0.73 -11.22
N PRO A 13 -5.16 -0.99 -12.15
CA PRO A 13 -6.33 -0.15 -12.26
C PRO A 13 -7.25 -0.39 -11.05
N GLN A 14 -8.06 0.63 -10.78
CA GLN A 14 -9.14 0.57 -9.82
C GLN A 14 -10.10 -0.62 -10.04
N SER A 15 -10.28 -1.08 -11.28
CA SER A 15 -11.15 -2.23 -11.60
C SER A 15 -10.70 -3.56 -10.97
N LEU A 16 -9.45 -3.66 -10.50
CA LEU A 16 -8.95 -4.84 -9.78
C LEU A 16 -9.25 -4.82 -8.28
N HIS A 17 -10.20 -4.00 -7.82
CA HIS A 17 -10.64 -3.96 -6.42
C HIS A 17 -10.86 -5.36 -5.83
N GLY A 18 -10.35 -5.58 -4.61
CA GLY A 18 -10.46 -6.86 -3.91
C GLY A 18 -9.43 -7.92 -4.33
N SER A 19 -8.78 -7.75 -5.48
CA SER A 19 -7.67 -8.62 -5.91
C SER A 19 -6.39 -8.37 -5.09
N HIS A 20 -5.49 -9.34 -5.12
CA HIS A 20 -4.19 -9.27 -4.45
C HIS A 20 -3.06 -9.14 -5.46
N VAL A 21 -2.02 -8.38 -5.12
CA VAL A 21 -0.88 -8.12 -6.00
C VAL A 21 0.42 -8.02 -5.22
N ASP A 22 1.51 -8.42 -5.86
CA ASP A 22 2.88 -8.13 -5.42
C ASP A 22 3.42 -6.93 -6.20
N VAL A 23 3.93 -5.93 -5.50
CA VAL A 23 4.44 -4.69 -6.10
C VAL A 23 5.79 -4.29 -5.54
N GLU A 24 6.55 -3.53 -6.33
CA GLU A 24 7.81 -2.91 -5.91
C GLU A 24 7.83 -1.44 -6.28
N GLY A 25 8.51 -0.64 -5.49
CA GLY A 25 8.77 0.76 -5.81
C GLY A 25 9.73 1.39 -4.82
N ILE A 26 10.13 2.62 -5.13
CA ILE A 26 10.84 3.48 -4.18
C ILE A 26 9.79 4.26 -3.38
N VAL A 27 9.93 4.31 -2.06
CA VAL A 27 9.08 5.20 -1.26
C VAL A 27 9.46 6.65 -1.54
N ILE A 28 8.51 7.42 -2.06
CA ILE A 28 8.71 8.84 -2.41
C ILE A 28 8.05 9.79 -1.43
N MET A 29 7.18 9.29 -0.54
CA MET A 29 6.47 10.10 0.46
C MET A 29 5.98 9.22 1.60
N ASN A 30 6.24 9.62 2.85
CA ASN A 30 5.58 9.08 4.03
C ASN A 30 4.50 10.08 4.47
N ARG A 31 3.23 9.66 4.49
CA ARG A 31 2.10 10.51 4.89
C ARG A 31 1.80 10.44 6.39
N GLY A 32 2.55 9.60 7.13
CA GLY A 32 2.38 9.43 8.55
C GLY A 32 1.27 8.44 8.92
N LEU A 33 0.92 8.45 10.20
CA LEU A 33 -0.10 7.60 10.78
C LEU A 33 -1.49 8.03 10.30
N ILE A 34 -2.35 7.05 10.09
CA ILE A 34 -3.76 7.23 9.77
C ILE A 34 -4.60 6.37 10.71
N THR A 35 -5.87 6.74 10.89
CA THR A 35 -6.84 5.92 11.62
C THR A 35 -8.05 5.69 10.72
N SER A 36 -8.56 4.47 10.69
CA SER A 36 -9.81 4.12 10.01
C SER A 36 -10.76 3.50 11.00
N THR A 37 -11.95 4.07 11.14
CA THR A 37 -12.97 3.61 12.08
C THR A 37 -14.11 2.93 11.32
N SER A 38 -14.47 1.73 11.75
CA SER A 38 -15.61 0.99 11.22
C SER A 38 -16.92 1.69 11.58
N GLN A 39 -17.72 2.04 10.57
CA GLN A 39 -19.05 2.61 10.79
C GLN A 39 -20.06 1.61 11.39
N TYR A 40 -19.78 0.30 11.30
CA TYR A 40 -20.68 -0.75 11.78
C TYR A 40 -20.33 -1.22 13.19
N THR A 41 -19.04 -1.32 13.52
CA THR A 41 -18.56 -1.87 14.80
C THR A 41 -17.99 -0.81 15.74
N GLY A 42 -17.68 0.39 15.24
CA GLY A 42 -16.98 1.44 16.00
C GLY A 42 -15.48 1.16 16.23
N GLU A 43 -14.99 -0.01 15.82
CA GLU A 43 -13.59 -0.38 15.97
C GLU A 43 -12.70 0.50 15.10
N SER A 44 -11.56 0.92 15.67
CA SER A 44 -10.60 1.76 14.98
C SER A 44 -9.32 0.98 14.68
N LEU A 45 -8.91 1.02 13.42
CA LEU A 45 -7.64 0.48 12.94
C LEU A 45 -6.65 1.62 12.78
N ARG A 46 -5.49 1.46 13.41
CA ARG A 46 -4.34 2.34 13.18
C ARG A 46 -3.57 1.84 11.98
N GLY A 47 -3.18 2.75 11.11
CA GLY A 47 -2.39 2.46 9.94
C GLY A 47 -1.31 3.50 9.69
N ARG A 48 -0.52 3.27 8.65
CA ARG A 48 0.44 4.23 8.11
C ARG A 48 0.30 4.26 6.61
N SER A 49 0.23 5.46 6.03
CA SER A 49 0.14 5.65 4.60
C SER A 49 1.45 6.18 4.03
N PHE A 50 1.87 5.64 2.89
CA PHE A 50 3.01 6.14 2.13
C PHE A 50 2.77 5.96 0.63
N LYS A 51 3.54 6.66 -0.19
CA LYS A 51 3.48 6.56 -1.65
C LYS A 51 4.75 5.89 -2.16
N ILE A 52 4.56 4.85 -2.97
CA ILE A 52 5.65 4.22 -3.72
C ILE A 52 5.56 4.62 -5.18
N LYS A 53 6.70 4.69 -5.85
CA LYS A 53 6.81 5.00 -7.27
C LYS A 53 7.76 4.02 -7.95
N ASP A 54 7.41 3.64 -9.17
CA ASP A 54 8.30 3.01 -10.15
C ASP A 54 8.44 3.94 -11.37
N GLU A 55 9.00 3.43 -12.46
CA GLU A 55 9.19 4.21 -13.69
C GLU A 55 7.86 4.58 -14.37
N THR A 56 6.77 3.91 -14.02
CA THR A 56 5.49 3.94 -14.76
C THR A 56 4.40 4.74 -14.04
N ALA A 57 4.33 4.66 -12.72
CA ALA A 57 3.32 5.32 -11.91
C ALA A 57 3.73 5.44 -10.43
N ALA A 58 2.89 6.12 -9.65
CA ALA A 58 2.99 6.14 -8.20
C ALA A 58 1.64 5.78 -7.57
N ILE A 59 1.67 4.92 -6.55
CA ILE A 59 0.47 4.46 -5.85
C ILE A 59 0.57 4.67 -4.35
N ASN A 60 -0.57 4.78 -3.68
CA ASN A 60 -0.63 4.83 -2.22
C ASN A 60 -0.65 3.41 -1.66
N ILE A 61 0.14 3.20 -0.61
CA ILE A 61 0.15 1.98 0.20
C ILE A 61 -0.32 2.36 1.60
N THR A 62 -1.16 1.50 2.16
CA THR A 62 -1.58 1.58 3.55
C THR A 62 -1.22 0.27 4.24
N ILE A 63 -0.52 0.38 5.36
CA ILE A 63 -0.21 -0.75 6.24
C ILE A 63 -0.97 -0.54 7.54
N TRP A 64 -1.50 -1.62 8.11
CA TRP A 64 -2.37 -1.59 9.29
C TRP A 64 -1.72 -2.29 10.49
N ASN A 65 -2.23 -1.98 11.68
CA ASN A 65 -1.91 -2.59 12.97
C ASN A 65 -0.40 -2.56 13.28
N GLU A 66 0.15 -3.64 13.83
CA GLU A 66 1.53 -3.73 14.30
C GLU A 66 2.55 -3.34 13.21
N LYS A 67 2.28 -3.69 11.95
CA LYS A 67 3.17 -3.34 10.83
C LYS A 67 3.19 -1.84 10.52
N ALA A 68 2.17 -1.08 10.92
CA ALA A 68 2.16 0.37 10.74
C ALA A 68 3.23 1.06 11.61
N ASP A 69 3.58 0.44 12.74
CA ASP A 69 4.60 0.93 13.66
C ASP A 69 6.02 0.48 13.27
N GLU A 70 6.15 -0.61 12.51
CA GLU A 70 7.43 -1.07 11.95
C GLU A 70 7.99 -0.11 10.89
N VAL A 71 7.13 0.63 10.18
CA VAL A 71 7.56 1.54 9.12
C VAL A 71 7.82 2.94 9.69
N SER A 72 9.09 3.31 9.77
CA SER A 72 9.50 4.64 10.24
C SER A 72 9.57 5.68 9.10
N GLU A 73 9.81 6.94 9.46
CA GLU A 73 10.04 8.02 8.48
C GLU A 73 11.28 7.79 7.60
N GLN A 74 12.23 6.98 8.07
CA GLN A 74 13.47 6.65 7.37
C GLN A 74 13.26 5.74 6.14
N VAL A 75 12.03 5.30 5.89
CA VAL A 75 11.69 4.47 4.72
C VAL A 75 11.73 5.25 3.41
N ILE A 76 11.70 6.60 3.44
CA ILE A 76 11.79 7.43 2.24
C ILE A 76 13.11 7.14 1.49
N ASN A 77 13.05 7.11 0.16
CA ASN A 77 14.14 6.74 -0.75
C ASN A 77 14.61 5.29 -0.65
N LYS A 78 13.92 4.43 0.12
CA LYS A 78 14.19 2.99 0.14
C LYS A 78 13.35 2.26 -0.91
N LYS A 79 13.96 1.26 -1.55
CA LYS A 79 13.23 0.29 -2.37
C LYS A 79 12.48 -0.67 -1.45
N VAL A 80 11.18 -0.80 -1.67
CA VAL A 80 10.30 -1.69 -0.92
C VAL A 80 9.62 -2.68 -1.86
N ARG A 81 9.32 -3.87 -1.34
CA ARG A 81 8.47 -4.87 -1.98
C ARG A 81 7.30 -5.16 -1.05
N ILE A 82 6.09 -4.96 -1.55
CA ILE A 82 4.85 -5.30 -0.87
C ILE A 82 4.37 -6.61 -1.48
N ARG A 83 4.08 -7.60 -0.63
CA ARG A 83 3.58 -8.91 -1.04
C ARG A 83 2.13 -9.07 -0.62
N ASN A 84 1.34 -9.70 -1.47
CA ASN A 84 -0.06 -10.02 -1.24
C ASN A 84 -0.87 -8.81 -0.77
N GLY A 85 -0.62 -7.64 -1.37
CA GLY A 85 -1.36 -6.41 -1.05
C GLY A 85 -2.75 -6.44 -1.69
N LYS A 86 -3.79 -6.16 -0.90
CA LYS A 86 -5.16 -6.04 -1.41
C LYS A 86 -5.35 -4.69 -2.08
N ILE A 87 -5.84 -4.70 -3.32
CA ILE A 87 -6.22 -3.49 -4.04
C ILE A 87 -7.52 -2.97 -3.43
N ASN A 88 -7.45 -1.75 -2.87
CA ASN A 88 -8.60 -1.09 -2.27
C ASN A 88 -8.93 0.20 -3.04
N HIS A 89 -10.21 0.55 -3.03
CA HIS A 89 -10.64 1.88 -3.46
C HIS A 89 -10.57 2.81 -2.25
N TYR A 90 -9.88 3.92 -2.43
CA TYR A 90 -9.93 5.04 -1.51
C TYR A 90 -10.49 6.20 -2.33
N ASN A 91 -11.74 6.58 -2.05
CA ASN A 91 -12.30 7.86 -2.51
C ASN A 91 -11.83 8.97 -1.57
#